data_AF-A0A9E4LV05-F1
#
_entry.id   AF-A0A9E4LV05-F1
#
_cell.length_a   1.000
_cell.length_b   1.000
_cell.length_c   1.000
_cell.angle_alpha   90.00
_cell.angle_beta   90.00
_cell.angle_gamma   90.00
#
_symmetry.space_group_name_H-M   'P 1'
#
loop_
_entity.id
_entity.type
_entity.pdbx_description
1 polymer ?
#
loop_
_entity_poly.entity_id
_entity_poly.type
_entity_poly.pdbx_seq_one_letter_code
_entity_poly.pdbx_strand_id
1 'polypeptide(L)'
;MTGRFRSHRRSRAAVVLATFGTVLLAGLLAWAALLVIPACGIDFGPLGRLDACPHPDAISAELVAEVENQAHLRDRVNSLQRRLATLPDCPLPDTQGLDADRWQEGDISLLEGCWSLASDYSFQHVDTGEITDVASWEMCFDGHGRGNQDLVFSDGATCSEPVAAVFLENGRLRIDDQGDVACSDSTFIFRRTITCHLEPGGEAACQSRQPERGDTVSDVRIVRRTSP
;
A
#
# COMPACT_ATOMS: atom_id res chain seq x y z
N MET A 1 28.26 -66.93 58.53
CA MET A 1 29.34 -66.31 57.73
C MET A 1 28.84 -66.25 56.29
N THR A 2 28.81 -65.19 55.50
CA THR A 2 29.24 -63.77 55.55
C THR A 2 28.76 -63.19 54.21
N GLY A 3 28.24 -61.95 54.13
CA GLY A 3 27.96 -61.36 52.82
C GLY A 3 27.02 -60.16 52.78
N ARG A 4 27.14 -59.22 53.73
CA ARG A 4 26.46 -57.91 53.71
C ARG A 4 27.47 -56.87 53.20
N PHE A 5 26.96 -55.82 52.54
CA PHE A 5 27.63 -54.56 52.14
C PHE A 5 28.35 -54.53 50.78
N ARG A 6 27.63 -54.18 49.70
CA ARG A 6 28.27 -53.58 48.51
C ARG A 6 27.40 -52.65 47.64
N SER A 7 26.29 -52.08 48.13
CA SER A 7 25.39 -51.24 47.30
C SER A 7 25.44 -49.73 47.52
N HIS A 8 26.07 -49.19 48.57
CA HIS A 8 25.97 -47.74 48.89
C HIS A 8 27.07 -46.82 48.33
N ARG A 9 28.13 -47.32 47.71
CA ARG A 9 29.25 -46.47 47.24
C ARG A 9 29.07 -45.84 45.86
N ARG A 10 28.24 -46.41 44.97
CA ARG A 10 28.10 -45.90 43.60
C ARG A 10 27.20 -44.66 43.48
N SER A 11 26.18 -44.53 44.33
CA SER A 11 25.25 -43.39 44.28
C SER A 11 25.85 -42.08 44.81
N ARG A 12 26.81 -42.14 45.76
CA ARG A 12 27.46 -40.93 46.29
C ARG A 12 28.46 -40.30 45.31
N ALA A 13 29.16 -41.12 44.51
CA ALA A 13 30.10 -40.62 43.52
C ALA A 13 29.39 -39.90 42.35
N ALA A 14 28.24 -40.42 41.91
CA ALA A 14 27.46 -39.81 40.84
C ALA A 14 26.87 -38.44 41.24
N VAL A 15 26.42 -38.29 42.49
CA VAL A 15 25.86 -37.02 42.98
C VAL A 15 26.95 -35.96 43.15
N VAL A 16 28.15 -36.33 43.63
CA VAL A 16 29.27 -35.36 43.81
C VAL A 16 29.82 -34.85 42.47
N LEU A 17 29.90 -35.72 41.45
CA LEU A 17 30.31 -35.31 40.10
C LEU A 17 29.28 -34.37 39.44
N ALA A 18 27.99 -34.61 39.65
CA ALA A 18 26.92 -33.76 39.12
C ALA A 18 26.92 -32.37 39.77
N THR A 19 27.13 -32.26 41.08
CA THR A 19 27.19 -30.94 41.76
C THR A 19 28.45 -30.18 41.42
N PHE A 20 29.58 -30.86 41.19
CA PHE A 20 30.80 -30.18 40.77
C PHE A 20 30.65 -29.62 39.35
N GLY A 21 30.02 -30.38 38.45
CA GLY A 21 29.73 -29.94 37.08
C GLY A 21 28.82 -28.70 37.03
N THR A 22 27.76 -28.63 37.85
CA THR A 22 26.86 -27.48 37.87
C THR A 22 27.51 -26.22 38.45
N VAL A 23 28.36 -26.35 39.48
CA VAL A 23 29.12 -25.22 40.03
C VAL A 23 30.13 -24.69 39.02
N LEU A 24 30.81 -25.57 38.29
CA LEU A 24 31.78 -25.19 37.25
C LEU A 24 31.08 -24.49 36.08
N LEU A 25 29.91 -24.98 35.66
CA LEU A 25 29.12 -24.36 34.60
C LEU A 25 28.58 -22.99 35.02
N ALA A 26 28.09 -22.87 36.26
CA ALA A 26 27.63 -21.58 36.80
C ALA A 26 28.78 -20.58 36.95
N GLY A 27 29.96 -21.03 37.37
CA GLY A 27 31.17 -20.20 37.43
C GLY A 27 31.62 -19.72 36.04
N LEU A 28 31.59 -20.61 35.04
CA LEU A 28 31.91 -20.26 33.65
C LEU A 28 30.87 -19.30 33.04
N LEU A 29 29.58 -19.49 33.32
CA LEU A 29 28.52 -18.59 32.87
C LEU A 29 28.61 -17.22 33.56
N ALA A 30 28.92 -17.17 34.85
CA ALA A 30 29.15 -15.91 35.57
C ALA A 30 30.41 -15.18 35.04
N TRP A 31 31.48 -15.93 34.74
CA TRP A 31 32.70 -15.38 34.16
C TRP A 31 32.50 -14.89 32.73
N ALA A 32 31.75 -15.63 31.90
CA ALA A 32 31.35 -15.19 30.57
C ALA A 32 30.43 -13.96 30.65
N ALA A 33 29.47 -13.91 31.58
CA ALA A 33 28.64 -12.73 31.80
C ALA A 33 29.49 -11.51 32.21
N LEU A 34 30.51 -11.70 33.06
CA LEU A 34 31.49 -10.65 33.41
C LEU A 34 32.33 -10.18 32.22
N LEU A 35 32.61 -11.05 31.25
CA LEU A 35 33.34 -10.71 30.02
C LEU A 35 32.47 -10.10 28.93
N VAL A 36 31.15 -10.29 28.97
CA VAL A 36 30.19 -9.76 27.97
C VAL A 36 29.56 -8.44 28.40
N ILE A 37 29.70 -8.00 29.66
CA ILE A 37 29.39 -6.61 30.01
C ILE A 37 30.43 -5.73 29.29
N PRO A 38 30.03 -4.85 28.35
CA PRO A 38 30.96 -3.92 27.72
C PRO A 38 31.49 -2.99 28.81
N ALA A 39 32.68 -3.30 29.31
CA ALA A 39 33.36 -2.48 30.30
C ALA A 39 33.94 -1.25 29.59
N CYS A 40 33.14 -0.19 29.54
CA CYS A 40 33.59 1.13 29.13
C CYS A 40 34.74 1.57 30.04
N GLY A 41 35.93 1.80 29.47
CA GLY A 41 37.03 2.51 30.13
C GLY A 41 37.78 1.73 31.22
N ILE A 42 38.22 0.50 30.94
CA ILE A 42 39.24 -0.14 31.78
C ILE A 42 40.62 0.41 31.40
N ASP A 43 41.29 1.06 32.35
CA ASP A 43 42.68 1.52 32.24
C ASP A 43 43.62 0.40 32.68
N PHE A 44 44.40 -0.16 31.76
CA PHE A 44 45.36 -1.25 32.03
C PHE A 44 46.76 -0.73 32.38
N GLY A 45 46.87 0.47 32.97
CA GLY A 45 48.15 1.02 33.41
C GLY A 45 49.15 1.13 32.25
N PRO A 46 50.39 0.62 32.35
CA PRO A 46 51.43 0.89 31.35
C PRO A 46 51.18 0.25 29.98
N LEU A 47 50.15 -0.59 29.82
CA LEU A 47 49.83 -1.30 28.57
C LEU A 47 48.83 -0.56 27.67
N GLY A 48 48.39 0.64 28.06
CA GLY A 48 47.55 1.49 27.23
C GLY A 48 46.06 1.16 27.30
N ARG A 49 45.25 2.12 26.86
CA ARG A 49 43.78 2.09 26.91
C ARG A 49 43.24 1.50 25.61
N LEU A 50 42.47 0.43 25.69
CA LEU A 50 41.73 -0.14 24.56
C LEU A 50 40.37 0.55 24.49
N ASP A 51 40.27 1.63 23.72
CA ASP A 51 38.99 2.32 23.47
C ASP A 51 38.22 1.59 22.35
N ALA A 52 37.38 0.62 22.74
CA ALA A 52 36.48 -0.12 21.85
C ALA A 52 35.07 0.51 21.75
N CYS A 53 34.84 1.64 22.41
CA CYS A 53 33.61 2.43 22.23
C CYS A 53 33.84 3.48 21.15
N PRO A 54 32.88 3.70 20.23
CA PRO A 54 32.91 4.89 19.39
C PRO A 54 32.98 6.13 20.29
N HIS A 55 33.89 7.05 19.96
CA HIS A 55 34.13 8.28 20.71
C HIS A 55 32.78 9.02 20.89
N PRO A 56 32.43 9.53 22.10
CA PRO A 56 31.17 10.25 22.36
C PRO A 56 30.83 11.32 21.31
N ASP A 57 31.85 11.93 20.72
CA ASP A 57 31.71 12.94 19.67
C ASP A 57 31.03 12.39 18.40
N ALA A 58 31.29 11.12 18.03
CA ALA A 58 30.69 10.48 16.85
C ALA A 58 29.19 10.20 17.05
N ILE A 59 28.78 9.75 18.24
CA ILE A 59 27.37 9.54 18.58
C ILE A 59 26.62 10.88 18.64
N SER A 60 27.29 11.93 19.14
CA SER A 60 26.70 13.26 19.20
C SER A 60 26.47 13.86 17.81
N ALA A 61 27.38 13.64 16.87
CA ALA A 61 27.27 14.14 15.49
C ALA A 61 26.14 13.44 14.72
N GLU A 62 26.02 12.11 14.84
CA GLU A 62 24.94 11.34 14.21
C GLU A 62 23.57 11.73 14.77
N LEU A 63 23.46 11.90 16.09
CA LEU A 63 22.22 12.32 16.73
C LEU A 63 21.82 13.75 16.32
N VAL A 64 22.79 14.67 16.21
CA VAL A 64 22.54 16.04 15.74
C VAL A 64 22.04 16.03 14.30
N ALA A 65 22.67 15.26 13.42
CA ALA A 65 22.25 15.13 12.02
C ALA A 65 20.81 14.58 11.89
N GLU A 66 20.45 13.59 12.72
CA GLU A 66 19.09 13.04 12.73
C GLU A 66 18.07 14.04 13.26
N VAL A 67 18.40 14.81 14.31
CA VAL A 67 17.54 15.88 14.83
C VAL A 67 17.30 16.97 13.78
N GLU A 68 18.34 17.36 13.02
CA GLU A 68 18.22 18.31 11.91
C GLU A 68 17.32 17.75 10.79
N ASN A 69 17.46 16.48 10.44
CA ASN A 69 16.61 15.82 9.45
C ASN A 69 15.14 15.80 9.88
N GLN A 70 14.85 15.49 11.14
CA GLN A 70 13.49 15.52 11.68
C GLN A 70 12.90 16.93 11.67
N ALA A 71 13.69 17.96 11.99
CA ALA A 71 13.25 19.34 11.90
C ALA A 71 12.89 19.71 10.46
N HIS A 72 13.75 19.38 9.50
CA HIS A 72 13.51 19.65 8.07
C HIS A 72 12.24 18.96 7.53
N LEU A 73 12.00 17.69 7.90
CA LEU A 73 10.78 16.97 7.50
C LEU A 73 9.52 17.62 8.08
N ARG A 74 9.56 18.03 9.36
CA ARG A 74 8.44 18.75 10.00
C ARG A 74 8.15 20.06 9.29
N ASP A 75 9.18 20.83 8.95
CA ASP A 75 9.02 22.08 8.21
C ASP A 75 8.41 21.85 6.83
N ARG A 76 8.82 20.76 6.16
CA ARG A 76 8.26 20.40 4.86
C ARG A 76 6.78 20.02 4.97
N VAL A 77 6.38 19.23 5.97
CA VAL A 77 4.96 18.93 6.24
C VAL A 77 4.17 20.20 6.51
N ASN A 78 4.66 21.07 7.40
CA ASN A 78 4.00 22.35 7.71
C ASN A 78 3.88 23.25 6.48
N SER A 79 4.88 23.25 5.60
CA SER A 79 4.84 24.01 4.35
C SER A 79 3.79 23.46 3.37
N LEU A 80 3.69 22.14 3.26
CA LEU A 80 2.71 21.47 2.40
C LEU A 80 1.29 21.66 2.94
N GLN A 81 1.09 21.56 4.25
CA GLN A 81 -0.19 21.84 4.89
C GLN A 81 -0.64 23.28 4.67
N ARG A 82 0.26 24.27 4.76
CA ARG A 82 -0.06 25.66 4.43
C ARG A 82 -0.41 25.83 2.95
N ARG A 83 0.33 25.18 2.05
CA ARG A 83 0.02 25.20 0.61
C ARG A 83 -1.35 24.58 0.32
N LEU A 84 -1.66 23.45 0.96
CA LEU A 84 -2.96 22.78 0.86
C LEU A 84 -4.09 23.69 1.37
N ALA A 85 -3.90 24.38 2.49
CA ALA A 85 -4.87 25.33 3.03
C ALA A 85 -5.07 26.59 2.18
N THR A 86 -4.12 26.92 1.30
CA THR A 86 -4.25 28.02 0.33
C THR A 86 -4.83 27.59 -1.01
N LEU A 87 -4.95 26.29 -1.26
CA LEU A 87 -5.68 25.83 -2.44
C LEU A 87 -7.16 26.20 -2.23
N PRO A 88 -7.85 26.72 -3.27
CA PRO A 88 -9.28 26.90 -3.21
C PRO A 88 -9.92 25.55 -2.85
N ASP A 89 -10.99 25.57 -2.05
CA ASP A 89 -11.82 24.39 -1.87
C ASP A 89 -12.16 23.87 -3.26
N CYS A 90 -11.78 22.62 -3.55
CA CYS A 90 -12.23 21.96 -4.77
C CYS A 90 -13.75 22.15 -4.81
N PRO A 91 -14.33 22.72 -5.88
CA PRO A 91 -15.77 22.80 -5.98
C PRO A 91 -16.27 21.38 -5.76
N LEU A 92 -17.03 21.18 -4.68
CA LEU A 92 -17.81 19.97 -4.54
C LEU A 92 -18.59 19.88 -5.85
N PRO A 93 -18.44 18.78 -6.62
CA PRO A 93 -19.19 18.65 -7.85
C PRO A 93 -20.65 18.95 -7.52
N ASP A 94 -21.33 19.67 -8.40
CA ASP A 94 -22.76 19.95 -8.27
C ASP A 94 -23.49 18.60 -8.36
N THR A 95 -23.57 17.89 -7.23
CA THR A 95 -24.23 16.61 -7.13
C THR A 95 -25.72 16.91 -7.01
N GLN A 96 -26.34 17.32 -8.12
CA GLN A 96 -27.57 16.62 -8.45
C GLN A 96 -27.15 15.16 -8.64
N GLY A 97 -27.21 14.41 -7.55
CA GLY A 97 -26.96 12.97 -7.57
C GLY A 97 -27.78 12.32 -8.68
N LEU A 98 -27.31 11.18 -9.16
CA LEU A 98 -28.05 10.36 -10.09
C LEU A 98 -29.49 10.18 -9.60
N ASP A 99 -30.44 10.47 -10.48
CA ASP A 99 -31.86 10.32 -10.21
C ASP A 99 -32.16 8.85 -9.88
N ALA A 100 -32.54 8.61 -8.62
CA ALA A 100 -32.73 7.26 -8.10
C ALA A 100 -33.93 6.56 -8.73
N ASP A 101 -34.98 7.30 -9.11
CA ASP A 101 -36.17 6.73 -9.73
C ASP A 101 -35.83 6.28 -11.15
N ARG A 102 -35.14 7.14 -11.92
CA ARG A 102 -34.67 6.79 -13.27
C ARG A 102 -33.66 5.63 -13.26
N TRP A 103 -32.79 5.56 -12.26
CA TRP A 103 -31.87 4.43 -12.08
C TRP A 103 -32.65 3.12 -11.83
N GLN A 104 -33.65 3.15 -10.94
CA GLN A 104 -34.48 1.98 -10.63
C GLN A 104 -35.30 1.50 -11.82
N GLU A 105 -35.76 2.43 -12.66
CA GLU A 105 -36.46 2.13 -13.92
C GLU A 105 -35.53 1.60 -15.03
N GLY A 106 -34.21 1.66 -14.82
CA GLY A 106 -33.22 1.25 -15.82
C GLY A 106 -33.14 2.20 -17.01
N ASP A 107 -33.44 3.48 -16.80
CA ASP A 107 -33.41 4.49 -17.85
C ASP A 107 -31.96 4.83 -18.26
N ILE A 108 -31.51 4.23 -19.36
CA ILE A 108 -30.13 4.39 -19.86
C ILE A 108 -29.81 5.83 -20.28
N SER A 109 -30.82 6.64 -20.62
CA SER A 109 -30.62 8.04 -21.00
C SER A 109 -30.16 8.90 -19.81
N LEU A 110 -30.22 8.38 -18.59
CA LEU A 110 -29.58 8.97 -17.40
C LEU A 110 -28.07 9.17 -17.61
N LEU A 111 -27.40 8.36 -18.42
CA LEU A 111 -25.97 8.47 -18.68
C LEU A 111 -25.59 9.51 -19.74
N GLU A 112 -26.55 10.07 -20.47
CA GLU A 112 -26.26 11.00 -21.57
C GLU A 112 -25.37 12.16 -21.10
N GLY A 113 -24.32 12.44 -21.87
CA GLY A 113 -23.28 13.42 -21.53
C GLY A 113 -21.95 12.79 -21.14
N CYS A 114 -21.04 13.61 -20.60
CA CYS A 114 -19.68 13.19 -20.30
C CYS A 114 -19.45 12.98 -18.80
N TRP A 115 -18.63 11.98 -18.50
CA TRP A 115 -18.28 11.51 -17.17
C TRP A 115 -16.77 11.47 -17.04
N SER A 116 -16.25 11.86 -15.88
CA SER A 116 -14.83 11.92 -15.61
C SER A 116 -14.47 11.06 -14.40
N LEU A 117 -13.26 10.50 -14.42
CA LEU A 117 -12.68 9.77 -13.30
C LEU A 117 -12.52 10.67 -12.05
N ALA A 118 -12.95 10.17 -10.90
CA ALA A 118 -12.92 10.85 -9.60
C ALA A 118 -12.27 9.98 -8.50
N SER A 119 -11.49 8.98 -8.90
CA SER A 119 -10.69 8.13 -8.02
C SER A 119 -9.32 7.90 -8.62
N ASP A 120 -8.33 7.57 -7.80
CA ASP A 120 -7.05 7.08 -8.31
C ASP A 120 -7.29 5.78 -9.09
N TYR A 121 -6.63 5.64 -10.24
CA TYR A 121 -6.74 4.46 -11.07
C TYR A 121 -5.42 4.24 -11.81
N SER A 122 -5.03 2.98 -12.00
CA SER A 122 -3.76 2.62 -12.60
C SER A 122 -3.90 1.36 -13.43
N PHE A 123 -3.10 1.24 -14.49
CA PHE A 123 -3.04 0.03 -15.31
C PHE A 123 -1.69 -0.62 -15.23
N GLN A 124 -1.70 -1.95 -15.30
CA GLN A 124 -0.49 -2.72 -15.55
C GLN A 124 -0.31 -2.92 -17.04
N HIS A 125 0.83 -2.51 -17.59
CA HIS A 125 1.21 -2.76 -18.97
C HIS A 125 1.23 -4.27 -19.25
N VAL A 126 0.77 -4.67 -20.44
CA VAL A 126 0.63 -6.10 -20.80
C VAL A 126 1.98 -6.77 -21.00
N ASP A 127 2.89 -6.13 -21.75
CA ASP A 127 4.21 -6.71 -22.04
C ASP A 127 5.24 -6.56 -20.91
N THR A 128 5.36 -5.37 -20.31
CA THR A 128 6.41 -5.08 -19.33
C THR A 128 6.01 -5.35 -17.88
N GLY A 129 4.71 -5.39 -17.59
CA GLY A 129 4.20 -5.50 -16.22
C GLY A 129 4.36 -4.24 -15.37
N GLU A 130 4.83 -3.13 -15.96
CA GLU A 130 4.92 -1.82 -15.30
C GLU A 130 3.53 -1.28 -14.95
N ILE A 131 3.42 -0.55 -13.84
CA ILE A 131 2.17 0.09 -13.42
C ILE A 131 2.24 1.57 -13.75
N THR A 132 1.26 2.06 -14.51
CA THR A 132 1.13 3.47 -14.89
C THR A 132 -0.18 4.03 -14.39
N ASP A 133 -0.11 5.17 -13.71
CA ASP A 133 -1.28 5.89 -13.19
C ASP A 133 -2.05 6.60 -14.32
N VAL A 134 -3.37 6.62 -14.18
CA VAL A 134 -4.28 7.36 -15.08
C VAL A 134 -4.34 8.81 -14.62
N ALA A 135 -3.93 9.73 -15.51
CA ALA A 135 -4.01 11.17 -15.25
C ALA A 135 -5.43 11.71 -15.46
N SER A 136 -6.13 11.22 -16.48
CA SER A 136 -7.54 11.54 -16.71
C SER A 136 -8.22 10.43 -17.50
N TRP A 137 -9.50 10.22 -17.24
CA TRP A 137 -10.34 9.35 -18.06
C TRP A 137 -11.73 9.96 -18.20
N GLU A 138 -12.15 10.09 -19.45
CA GLU A 138 -13.43 10.63 -19.84
C GLU A 138 -14.24 9.59 -20.62
N MET A 139 -15.54 9.54 -20.36
CA MET A 139 -16.51 8.74 -21.12
C MET A 139 -17.70 9.62 -21.47
N CYS A 140 -18.06 9.69 -22.75
CA CYS A 140 -19.21 10.46 -23.22
C CYS A 140 -20.23 9.53 -23.86
N PHE A 141 -21.43 9.47 -23.30
CA PHE A 141 -22.53 8.61 -23.77
C PHE A 141 -23.61 9.41 -24.48
N ASP A 142 -24.24 8.79 -25.47
CA ASP A 142 -25.51 9.19 -26.07
C ASP A 142 -26.71 8.74 -25.21
N GLY A 143 -27.90 9.19 -25.56
CA GLY A 143 -29.15 8.80 -24.87
C GLY A 143 -29.53 7.31 -24.98
N HIS A 144 -28.75 6.50 -25.70
CA HIS A 144 -28.93 5.05 -25.83
C HIS A 144 -27.80 4.26 -25.13
N GLY A 145 -26.96 4.92 -24.34
CA GLY A 145 -25.85 4.31 -23.62
C GLY A 145 -24.65 3.94 -24.48
N ARG A 146 -24.56 4.40 -25.74
CA ARG A 146 -23.37 4.20 -26.57
C ARG A 146 -22.51 5.44 -26.51
N GLY A 147 -21.20 5.27 -26.49
CA GLY A 147 -20.29 6.38 -26.29
C GLY A 147 -18.90 6.11 -26.79
N ASN A 148 -18.03 7.08 -26.52
CA ASN A 148 -16.59 6.93 -26.65
C ASN A 148 -15.96 7.20 -25.29
N GLN A 149 -14.77 6.67 -25.11
CA GLN A 149 -13.92 7.00 -23.98
C GLN A 149 -12.56 7.48 -24.45
N ASP A 150 -11.98 8.36 -23.64
CA ASP A 150 -10.63 8.88 -23.82
C ASP A 150 -9.89 8.76 -22.48
N LEU A 151 -8.82 7.98 -22.47
CA LEU A 151 -7.97 7.74 -21.32
C LEU A 151 -6.59 8.33 -21.57
N VAL A 152 -6.06 9.02 -20.56
CA VAL A 152 -4.73 9.64 -20.59
C VAL A 152 -3.95 9.18 -19.37
N PHE A 153 -2.77 8.63 -19.61
CA PHE A 153 -1.83 8.18 -18.60
C PHE A 153 -0.91 9.31 -18.11
N SER A 154 -0.28 9.11 -16.96
CA SER A 154 0.67 10.06 -16.35
C SER A 154 1.96 10.26 -17.17
N ASP A 155 2.30 9.29 -18.02
CA ASP A 155 3.39 9.37 -19.00
C ASP A 155 3.00 10.05 -20.32
N GLY A 156 1.72 10.42 -20.48
CA GLY A 156 1.15 11.07 -21.65
C GLY A 156 0.63 10.13 -22.73
N ALA A 157 0.72 8.80 -22.56
CA ALA A 157 0.08 7.87 -23.47
C ALA A 157 -1.45 8.02 -23.42
N THR A 158 -2.10 7.90 -24.58
CA THR A 158 -3.56 8.06 -24.71
C THR A 158 -4.19 6.82 -25.32
N CYS A 159 -5.34 6.41 -24.82
CA CYS A 159 -6.11 5.29 -25.36
C CYS A 159 -7.57 5.70 -25.56
N SER A 160 -8.13 5.35 -26.70
CA SER A 160 -9.51 5.73 -27.07
C SER A 160 -10.22 4.57 -27.74
N GLU A 161 -11.44 4.27 -27.29
CA GLU A 161 -12.29 3.23 -27.88
C GLU A 161 -13.78 3.56 -27.68
N PRO A 162 -14.67 2.95 -28.47
CA PRO A 162 -16.09 2.94 -28.17
C PRO A 162 -16.40 2.20 -26.86
N VAL A 163 -17.42 2.69 -26.16
CA VAL A 163 -17.98 2.07 -24.95
C VAL A 163 -19.48 1.93 -25.09
N ALA A 164 -20.06 0.93 -24.43
CA ALA A 164 -21.51 0.78 -24.36
C ALA A 164 -21.94 0.47 -22.94
N ALA A 165 -23.09 1.00 -22.55
CA ALA A 165 -23.67 0.87 -21.23
C ALA A 165 -25.09 0.30 -21.32
N VAL A 166 -25.42 -0.59 -20.40
CA VAL A 166 -26.74 -1.22 -20.29
C VAL A 166 -27.11 -1.44 -18.83
N PHE A 167 -28.39 -1.30 -18.49
CA PHE A 167 -28.92 -1.79 -17.22
C PHE A 167 -29.15 -3.30 -17.30
N LEU A 168 -28.66 -4.01 -16.28
CA LEU A 168 -28.88 -5.44 -16.10
C LEU A 168 -30.20 -5.68 -15.36
N GLU A 169 -30.75 -6.90 -15.49
CA GLU A 169 -32.01 -7.29 -14.82
C GLU A 169 -31.98 -7.15 -13.29
N ASN A 170 -30.79 -7.14 -12.68
CA ASN A 170 -30.59 -6.96 -11.25
C ASN A 170 -30.48 -5.48 -10.82
N GLY A 171 -30.78 -4.53 -11.70
CA GLY A 171 -30.73 -3.09 -11.42
C GLY A 171 -29.31 -2.51 -11.36
N ARG A 172 -28.28 -3.29 -11.70
CA ARG A 172 -26.91 -2.78 -11.84
C ARG A 172 -26.68 -2.23 -13.24
N LEU A 173 -25.90 -1.17 -13.33
CA LEU A 173 -25.41 -0.66 -14.60
C LEU A 173 -24.15 -1.43 -15.00
N ARG A 174 -24.06 -1.89 -16.24
CA ARG A 174 -22.85 -2.45 -16.84
C ARG A 174 -22.36 -1.53 -17.95
N ILE A 175 -21.08 -1.20 -17.94
CA ILE A 175 -20.38 -0.46 -19.01
C ILE A 175 -19.29 -1.40 -19.53
N ASP A 176 -19.26 -1.61 -20.84
CA ASP A 176 -18.33 -2.52 -21.50
C ASP A 176 -17.50 -1.77 -22.56
N ASP A 177 -16.19 -1.97 -22.51
CA ASP A 177 -15.33 -1.70 -23.66
C ASP A 177 -15.75 -2.62 -24.81
N GLN A 178 -15.81 -2.10 -26.03
CA GLN A 178 -16.23 -2.89 -27.20
C GLN A 178 -15.13 -3.83 -27.73
N GLY A 179 -13.90 -3.69 -27.22
CA GLY A 179 -12.72 -4.48 -27.57
C GLY A 179 -11.55 -4.13 -26.64
N ASP A 180 -10.38 -4.67 -26.95
CA ASP A 180 -9.13 -4.22 -26.32
C ASP A 180 -8.85 -2.78 -26.74
N VAL A 181 -8.48 -1.93 -25.77
CA VAL A 181 -8.32 -0.50 -25.98
C VAL A 181 -6.93 -0.20 -26.49
N ALA A 182 -6.83 0.20 -27.76
CA ALA A 182 -5.56 0.58 -28.37
C ALA A 182 -5.04 1.91 -27.82
N CYS A 183 -3.73 1.99 -27.61
CA CYS A 183 -3.06 3.16 -27.08
C CYS A 183 -2.02 3.73 -28.06
N SER A 184 -1.70 5.02 -27.90
CA SER A 184 -0.81 5.78 -28.79
C SER A 184 0.65 5.30 -28.79
N ASP A 185 1.07 4.64 -27.73
CA ASP A 185 2.40 4.04 -27.54
C ASP A 185 2.51 2.62 -28.15
N SER A 186 1.51 2.19 -28.93
CA SER A 186 1.38 0.85 -29.51
C SER A 186 1.12 -0.27 -28.49
N THR A 187 0.82 0.08 -27.23
CA THR A 187 0.29 -0.88 -26.25
C THR A 187 -1.23 -1.00 -26.36
N PHE A 188 -1.81 -1.84 -25.50
CA PHE A 188 -3.26 -1.93 -25.34
C PHE A 188 -3.64 -2.24 -23.90
N ILE A 189 -4.89 -1.91 -23.58
CA ILE A 189 -5.55 -2.28 -22.33
C ILE A 189 -6.54 -3.40 -22.66
N PHE A 190 -6.50 -4.53 -21.94
CA PHE A 190 -7.52 -5.57 -22.10
C PHE A 190 -8.91 -4.97 -21.87
N ARG A 191 -9.87 -5.40 -22.69
CA ARG A 191 -11.28 -5.03 -22.56
C ARG A 191 -11.76 -5.11 -21.11
N ARG A 192 -12.51 -4.10 -20.67
CA ARG A 192 -13.07 -4.03 -19.32
C ARG A 192 -14.57 -4.19 -19.32
N THR A 193 -15.05 -4.80 -18.25
CA THR A 193 -16.44 -4.69 -17.81
C THR A 193 -16.46 -3.94 -16.50
N ILE A 194 -17.15 -2.81 -16.48
CA ILE A 194 -17.37 -1.98 -15.31
C ILE A 194 -18.80 -2.21 -14.86
N THR A 195 -19.01 -2.58 -13.60
CA THR A 195 -20.36 -2.74 -13.06
C THR A 195 -20.58 -1.81 -11.89
N CYS A 196 -21.66 -1.04 -11.94
CA CYS A 196 -21.98 -0.01 -10.96
C CYS A 196 -23.30 -0.30 -10.24
N HIS A 197 -23.40 0.17 -9.01
CA HIS A 197 -24.66 0.27 -8.27
C HIS A 197 -24.80 1.69 -7.71
N LEU A 198 -26.04 2.09 -7.46
CA LEU A 198 -26.36 3.39 -6.88
C LEU A 198 -26.22 3.32 -5.36
N GLU A 199 -25.48 4.27 -4.79
CA GLU A 199 -25.34 4.46 -3.34
C GLU A 199 -26.39 5.44 -2.80
N PRO A 200 -26.72 5.42 -1.49
CA PRO A 200 -27.74 6.26 -0.85
C PRO A 200 -27.54 7.80 -0.95
N GLY A 201 -26.49 8.29 -1.61
CA GLY A 201 -26.23 9.71 -1.89
C GLY A 201 -26.46 10.12 -3.35
N GLY A 202 -26.96 9.21 -4.20
CA GLY A 202 -27.04 9.46 -5.64
C GLY A 202 -25.70 9.35 -6.36
N GLU A 203 -24.71 8.71 -5.73
CA GLU A 203 -23.41 8.40 -6.33
C GLU A 203 -23.44 6.99 -6.93
N ALA A 204 -22.76 6.78 -8.06
CA ALA A 204 -22.53 5.43 -8.58
C ALA A 204 -21.18 4.90 -8.08
N ALA A 205 -21.21 3.79 -7.34
CA ALA A 205 -20.01 3.04 -6.98
C ALA A 205 -19.78 1.96 -8.02
N CYS A 206 -18.60 1.95 -8.65
CA CYS A 206 -18.30 1.08 -9.78
C CYS A 206 -17.10 0.17 -9.50
N GLN A 207 -17.15 -1.02 -10.10
CA GLN A 207 -16.08 -2.00 -10.07
C GLN A 207 -15.67 -2.34 -11.50
N SER A 208 -14.41 -2.07 -11.85
CA SER A 208 -13.80 -2.40 -13.13
C SER A 208 -13.08 -3.74 -13.07
N ARG A 209 -13.35 -4.62 -14.04
CA ARG A 209 -12.72 -5.94 -14.17
C ARG A 209 -12.22 -6.16 -15.59
N GLN A 210 -11.02 -6.72 -15.70
CA GLN A 210 -10.44 -7.24 -16.94
C GLN A 210 -10.43 -8.77 -16.88
N PRO A 211 -11.28 -9.47 -17.65
CA PRO A 211 -11.37 -10.93 -17.62
C PRO A 211 -10.01 -11.63 -17.82
N GLU A 212 -9.15 -11.07 -18.66
CA GLU A 212 -7.82 -11.58 -19.02
C GLU A 212 -6.82 -11.48 -17.85
N ARG A 213 -7.08 -10.60 -16.87
CA ARG A 213 -6.32 -10.49 -15.62
C ARG A 213 -6.89 -11.35 -14.49
N GLY A 214 -7.91 -12.17 -14.77
CA GLY A 214 -8.56 -13.04 -13.79
C GLY A 214 -9.58 -12.31 -12.92
N ASP A 215 -9.53 -12.51 -11.60
CA ASP A 215 -10.52 -11.99 -10.66
C ASP A 215 -10.12 -10.67 -10.00
N THR A 216 -9.10 -9.99 -10.53
CA THR A 216 -8.72 -8.66 -10.06
C THR A 216 -9.81 -7.66 -10.40
N VAL A 217 -10.23 -6.91 -9.38
CA VAL A 217 -11.22 -5.84 -9.46
C VAL A 217 -10.58 -4.55 -8.98
N SER A 218 -10.90 -3.44 -9.64
CA SER A 218 -10.52 -2.10 -9.21
C SER A 218 -11.77 -1.29 -8.94
N ASP A 219 -11.82 -0.65 -7.77
CA ASP A 219 -12.87 0.31 -7.46
C ASP A 219 -12.64 1.58 -8.27
N VAL A 220 -13.70 2.06 -8.93
CA VAL A 220 -13.67 3.24 -9.78
C VAL A 220 -14.81 4.15 -9.38
N ARG A 221 -14.53 5.44 -9.21
CA ARG A 221 -15.55 6.47 -9.08
C ARG A 221 -15.57 7.33 -10.34
N ILE A 222 -16.75 7.51 -10.92
CA ILE A 222 -16.97 8.43 -12.03
C ILE A 222 -17.99 9.48 -11.62
N VAL A 223 -17.80 10.72 -12.07
CA VAL A 223 -18.69 11.84 -11.80
C VAL A 223 -19.08 12.51 -13.10
N ARG A 224 -20.30 13.06 -13.17
CA ARG A 224 -20.74 13.81 -14.34
C ARG A 224 -19.85 15.04 -14.48
N ARG A 225 -19.33 15.28 -15.68
CA ARG A 225 -18.61 16.50 -16.00
C ARG A 225 -19.62 17.64 -16.03
N THR A 226 -19.55 18.55 -15.06
CA THR A 226 -20.24 19.84 -15.18
C THR A 226 -19.55 20.61 -16.30
N SER A 227 -20.33 21.14 -17.24
CA SER A 227 -19.76 22.00 -18.29
C SER A 227 -19.12 23.22 -17.60
N PRO A 228 -17.90 23.64 -17.99
CA PRO A 228 -17.27 24.83 -17.45
C PRO A 228 -18.06 26.11 -17.77
#